data_AF-W6KBH4-F1
#
_entry.id   AF-W6KBH4-F1
#
_cell.length_a   1.000
_cell.length_b   1.000
_cell.length_c   1.000
_cell.angle_alpha   90.00
_cell.angle_beta   90.00
_cell.angle_gamma   90.00
#
_symmetry.space_group_name_H-M   'P 1'
#
loop_
_entity.id
_entity.type
_entity.pdbx_description
1 polymer ?
#
loop_
_entity_poly.entity_id
_entity_poly.type
_entity_poly.pdbx_seq_one_letter_code
_entity_poly.pdbx_strand_id
1 'polypeptide(L)'
;MSFELYKKEQAVIDKAKELLSEGLIVDEEAAAKFEALLKDYQKLFKSTKRLVRMSDRNEEELNALAKSLDEKNLMLEGLSTKLSKYLSPQVYNSIFEGDRDVALATERKKLTVFFSDIKNFTQTTEDMQPEDLTDLLNKYFTEMSAIALKHGATIDKFIGDAILAFFGDPETKGVEEDAKACVRMALDMQRKLADLEVEWHAQGFEKPFKMRVGLNTGYCNVGNFGSEDRMDYTIIGGEVNLAARLESQADPGGILMSAETHALVSDIVDAEARDAISVKGIRREVRPFAVKGIYEGEEGQSRYIRKKEDGLTLLLDKEKLTGDAAKEAISHMEEAISELSKRL
;
A
#
# COMPACT_ATOMS: atom_id res chain seq x y z
N MET A 1 30.82 7.80 -41.03
CA MET A 1 31.61 6.68 -41.61
C MET A 1 31.35 6.42 -43.11
N SER A 2 30.59 7.24 -43.84
CA SER A 2 30.14 6.92 -45.23
C SER A 2 31.05 7.40 -46.39
N PHE A 3 32.02 8.29 -46.14
CA PHE A 3 32.86 8.86 -47.20
C PHE A 3 33.89 7.89 -47.82
N GLU A 4 34.29 6.85 -47.10
CA GLU A 4 35.24 5.82 -47.58
C GLU A 4 34.55 4.64 -48.28
N LEU A 5 33.26 4.41 -48.01
CA LEU A 5 32.55 3.17 -48.35
C LEU A 5 32.46 2.89 -49.86
N TYR A 6 32.57 3.92 -50.70
CA TYR A 6 32.35 3.84 -52.14
C TYR A 6 33.56 4.23 -53.00
N LYS A 7 34.75 4.41 -52.40
CA LYS A 7 35.95 4.86 -53.12
C LYS A 7 36.40 3.86 -54.17
N LYS A 8 36.29 2.55 -53.89
CA LYS A 8 36.69 1.47 -54.80
C LYS A 8 35.75 1.39 -56.00
N GLU A 9 34.45 1.46 -55.76
CA GLU A 9 33.41 1.39 -56.78
C GLU A 9 33.47 2.61 -57.71
N GLN A 10 33.78 3.79 -57.16
CA GLN A 10 34.01 5.00 -57.94
C GLN A 10 35.27 4.87 -58.82
N ALA A 11 36.38 4.38 -58.25
CA ALA A 11 37.61 4.15 -59.01
C ALA A 11 37.44 3.11 -60.13
N VAL A 12 36.62 2.07 -59.92
CA VAL A 12 36.28 1.08 -60.96
C VAL A 12 35.47 1.73 -62.09
N ILE A 13 34.50 2.59 -61.78
CA ILE A 13 33.73 3.32 -62.80
C ILE A 13 34.62 4.25 -63.61
N ASP A 14 35.53 4.97 -62.94
CA ASP A 14 36.41 5.94 -63.59
C ASP A 14 37.44 5.25 -64.50
N LYS A 15 38.05 4.15 -64.03
CA LYS A 15 38.93 3.31 -64.86
C LYS A 15 38.20 2.67 -66.05
N ALA A 16 36.96 2.23 -65.86
CA ALA A 16 36.15 1.67 -66.95
C ALA A 16 35.79 2.71 -68.01
N LYS A 17 35.62 3.99 -67.64
CA LYS A 17 35.44 5.10 -68.60
C LYS A 17 36.71 5.41 -69.36
N GLU A 18 37.87 5.43 -68.68
CA GLU A 18 39.18 5.63 -69.32
C GLU A 18 39.42 4.57 -70.40
N LEU A 19 39.24 3.29 -70.07
CA LEU A 19 39.39 2.17 -71.02
C LEU A 19 38.46 2.28 -72.24
N LEU A 20 37.27 2.84 -72.06
CA LEU A 20 36.30 3.06 -73.14
C LEU A 20 36.71 4.25 -74.03
N SER A 21 37.30 5.30 -73.44
CA SER A 21 37.80 6.49 -74.15
C SER A 21 39.11 6.27 -74.90
N GLU A 22 39.94 5.34 -74.44
CA GLU A 22 41.23 4.97 -75.06
C GLU A 22 41.04 4.06 -76.30
N GLY A 23 39.81 3.62 -76.61
CA GLY A 23 39.51 2.84 -77.82
C GLY A 23 40.12 1.43 -77.84
N LEU A 24 40.47 0.87 -76.67
CA LEU A 24 41.10 -0.44 -76.53
C LEU A 24 40.18 -1.62 -76.91
N ILE A 25 38.86 -1.39 -77.01
CA ILE A 25 37.89 -2.38 -77.50
C ILE A 25 37.73 -2.20 -79.01
N VAL A 26 38.38 -3.07 -79.78
CA VAL A 26 38.49 -2.97 -81.24
C VAL A 26 37.21 -3.42 -81.97
N ASP A 27 36.37 -4.22 -81.31
CA ASP A 27 35.07 -4.67 -81.83
C ASP A 27 33.94 -3.70 -81.42
N GLU A 28 33.26 -3.13 -82.41
CA GLU A 28 32.23 -2.10 -82.24
C GLU A 28 31.02 -2.64 -81.46
N GLU A 29 30.66 -3.91 -81.66
CA GLU A 29 29.54 -4.56 -80.96
C GLU A 29 29.88 -4.84 -79.49
N ALA A 30 31.10 -5.31 -79.19
CA ALA A 30 31.60 -5.47 -77.83
C ALA A 30 31.74 -4.13 -77.09
N ALA A 31 32.18 -3.06 -77.77
CA ALA A 31 32.26 -1.72 -77.19
C ALA A 31 30.88 -1.19 -76.77
N ALA A 32 29.87 -1.34 -77.63
CA ALA A 32 28.50 -0.96 -77.32
C ALA A 32 27.89 -1.77 -76.15
N LYS A 33 28.16 -3.08 -76.08
CA LYS A 33 27.73 -3.94 -74.96
C LYS A 33 28.42 -3.56 -73.65
N PHE A 34 29.71 -3.22 -73.70
CA PHE A 34 30.47 -2.77 -72.53
C PHE A 34 29.97 -1.41 -72.03
N GLU A 35 29.69 -0.45 -72.93
CA GLU A 35 29.12 0.84 -72.57
C GLU A 35 27.73 0.69 -71.91
N ALA A 36 26.88 -0.19 -72.46
CA ALA A 36 25.58 -0.50 -71.87
C ALA A 36 25.71 -1.09 -70.46
N LEU A 37 26.63 -2.05 -70.27
CA LEU A 37 26.90 -2.66 -68.96
C LEU A 37 27.44 -1.65 -67.94
N LEU A 38 28.35 -0.76 -68.36
CA LEU A 38 28.87 0.31 -67.52
C LEU A 38 27.77 1.28 -67.09
N LYS A 39 26.85 1.62 -67.99
CA LYS A 39 25.70 2.49 -67.71
C LYS A 39 24.74 1.85 -66.70
N ASP A 40 24.49 0.55 -66.82
CA ASP A 40 23.64 -0.18 -65.87
C ASP A 40 24.32 -0.34 -64.51
N TYR A 41 25.63 -0.59 -64.47
CA TYR A 41 26.40 -0.58 -63.21
C TYR A 41 26.37 0.79 -62.52
N GLN A 42 26.50 1.88 -63.27
CA GLN A 42 26.37 3.25 -62.73
C GLN A 42 24.97 3.52 -62.17
N LYS A 43 23.91 3.03 -62.81
CA LYS A 43 22.54 3.13 -62.29
C LYS A 43 22.40 2.33 -60.99
N LEU A 44 22.87 1.08 -60.98
CA LEU A 44 22.84 0.21 -59.80
C LEU A 44 23.58 0.86 -58.63
N PHE A 45 24.80 1.36 -58.87
CA PHE A 45 25.61 2.05 -57.87
C PHE A 45 24.91 3.30 -57.29
N LYS A 46 24.27 4.11 -58.13
CA LYS A 46 23.45 5.26 -57.66
C LYS A 46 22.28 4.81 -56.79
N SER A 47 21.59 3.73 -57.16
CA SER A 47 20.49 3.15 -56.38
C SER A 47 20.97 2.61 -55.04
N THR A 48 22.06 1.85 -55.00
CA THR A 48 22.66 1.32 -53.77
C THR A 48 23.10 2.45 -52.83
N LYS A 49 23.76 3.48 -53.37
CA LYS A 49 24.16 4.66 -52.60
C LYS A 49 22.97 5.41 -52.01
N ARG A 50 21.84 5.46 -52.72
CA ARG A 50 20.59 6.05 -52.22
C ARG A 50 19.99 5.19 -51.10
N LEU A 51 19.95 3.87 -51.26
CA LEU A 51 19.41 2.95 -50.26
C LEU A 51 20.19 3.01 -48.95
N VAL A 52 21.53 2.98 -49.01
CA VAL A 52 22.37 3.08 -47.80
C VAL A 52 22.16 4.40 -47.09
N ARG A 53 22.09 5.53 -47.82
CA ARG A 53 21.77 6.83 -47.22
C ARG A 53 20.39 6.88 -46.55
N MET A 54 19.40 6.18 -47.11
CA MET A 54 18.09 6.08 -46.46
C MET A 54 18.17 5.17 -45.23
N SER A 55 18.93 4.08 -45.28
CA SER A 55 19.16 3.21 -44.13
C SER A 55 19.83 3.95 -42.99
N ASP A 56 20.91 4.69 -43.26
CA ASP A 56 21.62 5.50 -42.26
C ASP A 56 20.67 6.51 -41.59
N ARG A 57 19.83 7.19 -42.39
CA ARG A 57 18.82 8.13 -41.86
C ARG A 57 17.76 7.44 -41.02
N ASN A 58 17.24 6.31 -41.48
CA ASN A 58 16.25 5.55 -40.74
C ASN A 58 16.83 5.05 -39.41
N GLU A 59 18.10 4.64 -39.38
CA GLU A 59 18.80 4.23 -38.17
C GLU A 59 18.96 5.40 -37.20
N GLU A 60 19.36 6.58 -37.70
CA GLU A 60 19.42 7.81 -36.91
C GLU A 60 18.04 8.19 -36.34
N GLU A 61 16.97 8.13 -37.14
CA GLU A 61 15.59 8.40 -36.72
C GLU A 61 15.10 7.40 -35.67
N LEU A 62 15.36 6.11 -35.87
CA LEU A 62 15.01 5.05 -34.91
C LEU A 62 15.74 5.24 -33.58
N ASN A 63 17.03 5.57 -33.61
CA ASN A 63 17.81 5.83 -32.41
C ASN A 63 17.31 7.09 -31.67
N ALA A 64 16.95 8.14 -32.41
CA ALA A 64 16.37 9.35 -31.83
C ALA A 64 14.99 9.08 -31.20
N LEU A 65 14.16 8.27 -31.86
CA LEU A 65 12.84 7.88 -31.36
C LEU A 65 12.96 7.00 -30.11
N ALA A 66 13.85 6.00 -30.11
CA ALA A 66 14.13 5.15 -28.96
C ALA A 66 14.56 5.98 -27.75
N LYS A 67 15.48 6.93 -27.95
CA LYS A 67 15.90 7.85 -26.90
C LYS A 67 14.75 8.70 -26.36
N SER A 68 13.90 9.22 -27.24
CA SER A 68 12.73 10.02 -26.83
C SER A 68 11.69 9.18 -26.07
N LEU A 69 11.52 7.91 -26.42
CA LEU A 69 10.66 6.97 -25.70
C LEU A 69 11.21 6.70 -24.29
N ASP A 70 12.51 6.46 -24.15
CA ASP A 70 13.14 6.26 -22.85
C ASP A 70 12.99 7.49 -21.95
N GLU A 71 13.23 8.69 -22.48
CA GLU A 71 13.03 9.95 -21.74
C GLU A 71 11.57 10.14 -21.28
N LYS A 72 10.60 9.80 -22.14
CA LYS A 72 9.17 9.85 -21.78
C LYS A 72 8.78 8.79 -20.76
N ASN A 73 9.29 7.57 -20.88
CA ASN A 73 9.02 6.51 -19.91
C ASN A 73 9.55 6.88 -18.53
N LEU A 74 10.78 7.38 -18.45
CA LEU A 74 11.36 7.91 -17.19
C LEU A 74 10.52 9.05 -16.60
N MET A 75 10.03 9.95 -17.45
CA MET A 75 9.14 11.04 -17.01
C MET A 75 7.82 10.50 -16.46
N LEU A 76 7.21 9.50 -17.12
CA LEU A 76 5.97 8.87 -16.69
C LEU A 76 6.14 8.09 -15.39
N GLU A 77 7.22 7.33 -15.24
CA GLU A 77 7.57 6.65 -13.98
C GLU A 77 7.76 7.65 -12.84
N GLY A 78 8.47 8.75 -13.10
CA GLY A 78 8.66 9.83 -12.14
C GLY A 78 7.36 10.54 -11.76
N LEU A 79 6.42 10.70 -12.69
CA LEU A 79 5.09 11.25 -12.42
C LEU A 79 4.25 10.27 -11.60
N SER A 80 4.24 9.00 -12.00
CA SER A 80 3.54 7.92 -11.33
C SER A 80 3.95 7.82 -9.85
N THR A 81 5.26 7.80 -9.58
CA THR A 81 5.82 7.76 -8.22
C THR A 81 5.45 8.99 -7.38
N LYS A 82 5.23 10.16 -8.00
CA LYS A 82 4.76 11.34 -7.28
C LYS A 82 3.27 11.26 -6.99
N LEU A 83 2.47 10.79 -7.93
CA LEU A 83 1.02 10.62 -7.78
C LEU A 83 0.66 9.55 -6.75
N SER A 84 1.48 8.50 -6.61
CA SER A 84 1.28 7.45 -5.60
C SER A 84 1.23 7.93 -4.16
N LYS A 85 1.77 9.14 -3.88
CA LYS A 85 1.72 9.78 -2.55
C LYS A 85 0.39 10.47 -2.25
N TYR A 86 -0.41 10.74 -3.28
CA TYR A 86 -1.68 11.47 -3.17
C TYR A 86 -2.90 10.60 -3.44
N LEU A 87 -2.69 9.44 -4.06
CA LEU A 87 -3.72 8.47 -4.39
C LEU A 87 -3.67 7.32 -3.39
N SER A 88 -4.83 6.76 -3.05
CA SER A 88 -4.85 5.51 -2.30
C SER A 88 -4.15 4.43 -3.13
N PRO A 89 -3.49 3.42 -2.50
CA PRO A 89 -2.84 2.34 -3.23
C PRO A 89 -3.77 1.65 -4.25
N GLN A 90 -5.06 1.60 -3.95
CA GLN A 90 -6.10 1.03 -4.81
C GLN A 90 -6.28 1.83 -6.09
N VAL A 91 -6.43 3.15 -5.96
CA VAL A 91 -6.60 4.05 -7.11
C VAL A 91 -5.34 4.08 -7.96
N TYR A 92 -4.17 4.06 -7.31
CA TYR A 92 -2.89 3.94 -7.99
C TYR A 92 -2.83 2.64 -8.81
N ASN A 93 -3.03 1.48 -8.19
CA ASN A 93 -2.95 0.19 -8.90
C ASN A 93 -4.00 0.09 -10.01
N SER A 94 -5.25 0.53 -9.80
CA SER A 94 -6.28 0.48 -10.85
C SER A 94 -5.92 1.34 -12.08
N ILE A 95 -5.34 2.53 -11.87
CA ILE A 95 -4.95 3.42 -12.97
C ILE A 95 -3.76 2.86 -13.76
N PHE A 96 -2.79 2.27 -13.07
CA PHE A 96 -1.52 1.87 -13.69
C PHE A 96 -1.46 0.42 -14.16
N GLU A 97 -2.23 -0.49 -13.55
CA GLU A 97 -2.31 -1.91 -13.97
C GLU A 97 -3.35 -2.14 -15.07
N GLY A 98 -4.12 -1.10 -15.44
CA GLY A 98 -5.06 -1.14 -16.56
C GLY A 98 -6.36 -1.89 -16.28
N ASP A 99 -6.63 -2.23 -15.01
CA ASP A 99 -7.84 -2.90 -14.58
C ASP A 99 -8.89 -1.88 -14.12
N ARG A 100 -9.92 -1.72 -14.97
CA ARG A 100 -11.16 -0.92 -14.83
C ARG A 100 -11.07 0.58 -15.13
N ASP A 101 -12.03 1.01 -15.95
CA ASP A 101 -12.51 2.39 -15.95
C ASP A 101 -12.76 2.83 -14.50
N VAL A 102 -12.33 4.03 -14.15
CA VAL A 102 -12.65 4.70 -12.88
C VAL A 102 -14.15 5.06 -12.89
N ALA A 103 -15.00 4.05 -12.93
CA ALA A 103 -16.43 4.18 -12.84
C ALA A 103 -16.82 4.33 -11.37
N LEU A 104 -17.93 5.02 -11.13
CA LEU A 104 -18.67 5.04 -9.87
C LEU A 104 -19.23 3.64 -9.59
N ALA A 105 -18.36 2.72 -9.20
CA ALA A 105 -18.69 1.37 -8.79
C ALA A 105 -18.56 1.29 -7.28
N THR A 106 -19.63 0.83 -6.62
CA THR A 106 -19.64 0.59 -5.18
C THR A 106 -20.08 -0.84 -4.94
N GLU A 107 -19.43 -1.49 -3.99
CA GLU A 107 -19.73 -2.87 -3.58
C GLU A 107 -20.10 -2.88 -2.10
N ARG A 108 -21.13 -3.64 -1.74
CA ARG A 108 -21.51 -3.84 -0.34
C ARG A 108 -20.69 -4.98 0.24
N LYS A 109 -19.72 -4.66 1.09
CA LYS A 109 -18.81 -5.64 1.74
C LYS A 109 -18.90 -5.57 3.24
N LYS A 110 -18.61 -6.69 3.92
CA LYS A 110 -18.50 -6.72 5.37
C LYS A 110 -17.05 -6.40 5.73
N LEU A 111 -16.83 -5.22 6.29
CA LEU A 111 -15.51 -4.66 6.55
C LEU A 111 -15.31 -4.45 8.06
N THR A 112 -14.05 -4.51 8.50
CA THR A 112 -13.67 -4.06 9.83
C THR A 112 -13.12 -2.65 9.72
N VAL A 113 -13.86 -1.69 10.28
CA VAL A 113 -13.54 -0.26 10.28
C VAL A 113 -12.75 0.09 11.53
N PHE A 114 -11.66 0.82 11.31
CA PHE A 114 -10.81 1.44 12.31
C PHE A 114 -11.00 2.96 12.24
N PHE A 115 -11.28 3.59 13.38
CA PHE A 115 -11.26 5.03 13.52
C PHE A 115 -10.40 5.41 14.72
N SER A 116 -9.45 6.32 14.55
CA SER A 116 -8.70 6.90 15.66
C SER A 116 -8.69 8.40 15.63
N ASP A 117 -8.47 9.01 16.80
CA ASP A 117 -8.39 10.45 17.01
C ASP A 117 -7.44 10.73 18.19
N ILE A 118 -6.77 11.89 18.19
CA ILE A 118 -5.89 12.27 19.30
C ILE A 118 -6.67 13.08 20.31
N LYS A 119 -6.72 12.57 21.55
CA LYS A 119 -7.42 13.25 22.63
C LYS A 119 -6.79 14.61 22.92
N ASN A 120 -7.65 15.64 22.98
CA ASN A 120 -7.27 17.02 23.29
C ASN A 120 -6.20 17.58 22.34
N PHE A 121 -6.16 17.12 21.09
CA PHE A 121 -5.22 17.60 20.08
C PHE A 121 -5.25 19.12 19.98
N THR A 122 -6.42 19.71 19.69
CA THR A 122 -6.58 21.17 19.55
C THR A 122 -6.05 21.97 20.74
N GLN A 123 -6.32 21.51 21.97
CA GLN A 123 -5.88 22.19 23.19
C GLN A 123 -4.36 22.05 23.41
N THR A 124 -3.78 20.93 22.96
CA THR A 124 -2.35 20.66 23.14
C THR A 124 -1.52 21.39 22.09
N THR A 125 -2.11 21.72 20.95
CA THR A 125 -1.43 22.31 19.80
C THR A 125 -1.69 23.81 19.65
N GLU A 126 -2.57 24.40 20.46
CA GLU A 126 -2.94 25.84 20.38
C GLU A 126 -1.73 26.76 20.59
N ASP A 127 -0.81 26.39 21.47
CA ASP A 127 0.40 27.17 21.78
C ASP A 127 1.63 26.77 20.94
N MET A 128 1.50 25.78 20.04
CA MET A 128 2.61 25.31 19.20
C MET A 128 2.82 26.21 17.99
N GLN A 129 4.08 26.37 17.56
CA GLN A 129 4.33 26.99 16.26
C GLN A 129 3.81 26.08 15.14
N PRO A 130 3.24 26.64 14.05
CA PRO A 130 2.69 25.84 12.95
C PRO A 130 3.68 24.84 12.33
N GLU A 131 4.96 25.20 12.27
CA GLU A 131 6.04 24.37 11.74
C GLU A 131 6.25 23.13 12.61
N ASP A 132 6.39 23.32 13.93
CA ASP A 132 6.58 22.22 14.90
C ASP A 132 5.36 21.28 14.92
N LEU A 133 4.16 21.84 14.83
CA LEU A 133 2.92 21.08 14.75
C LEU A 133 2.87 20.20 13.48
N THR A 134 3.31 20.77 12.35
CA THR A 134 3.34 20.07 11.06
C THR A 134 4.33 18.92 11.10
N ASP A 135 5.53 19.13 11.64
CA ASP A 135 6.54 18.08 11.77
C ASP A 135 6.09 16.95 12.70
N LEU A 136 5.42 17.31 13.81
CA LEU A 136 4.87 16.34 14.75
C LEU A 136 3.78 15.47 14.10
N LEU A 137 2.82 16.10 13.41
CA LEU A 137 1.75 15.40 12.71
C LEU A 137 2.30 14.50 11.59
N ASN A 138 3.25 14.99 10.80
CA ASN A 138 3.86 14.20 9.74
C ASN A 138 4.57 12.97 10.29
N LYS A 139 5.28 13.10 11.42
CA LYS A 139 5.91 11.97 12.09
C LYS A 139 4.88 10.97 12.60
N TYR A 140 3.81 11.45 13.25
CA TYR A 140 2.70 10.61 13.69
C TYR A 140 2.08 9.83 12.52
N PHE A 141 1.66 10.53 11.45
CA PHE A 141 1.04 9.87 10.29
C PHE A 141 1.99 8.90 9.59
N THR A 142 3.28 9.21 9.51
CA THR A 142 4.28 8.30 8.91
C THR A 142 4.33 6.98 9.67
N GLU A 143 4.43 7.04 11.00
CA GLU A 143 4.54 5.84 11.85
C GLU A 143 3.24 5.05 11.88
N MET A 144 2.09 5.73 12.02
CA MET A 144 0.78 5.07 11.98
C MET A 144 0.52 4.42 10.61
N SER A 145 0.87 5.09 9.51
CA SER A 145 0.69 4.54 8.16
C SER A 145 1.56 3.31 7.91
N ALA A 146 2.80 3.31 8.40
CA ALA A 146 3.68 2.15 8.31
C ALA A 146 3.10 0.93 9.06
N ILE A 147 2.52 1.15 10.25
CA ILE A 147 1.85 0.09 11.02
C ILE A 147 0.60 -0.39 10.28
N ALA A 148 -0.22 0.53 9.76
CA ALA A 148 -1.42 0.18 9.00
C ALA A 148 -1.08 -0.72 7.80
N LEU A 149 -0.09 -0.34 6.99
CA LEU A 149 0.39 -1.15 5.86
C LEU A 149 0.91 -2.52 6.33
N LYS A 150 1.70 -2.57 7.41
CA LYS A 150 2.27 -3.82 7.94
C LYS A 150 1.19 -4.84 8.29
N HIS A 151 0.05 -4.39 8.80
CA HIS A 151 -1.08 -5.25 9.15
C HIS A 151 -2.01 -5.54 7.96
N GLY A 152 -1.88 -4.81 6.85
CA GLY A 152 -2.70 -4.96 5.65
C GLY A 152 -3.98 -4.11 5.66
N ALA A 153 -3.99 -3.01 6.41
CA ALA A 153 -5.11 -2.07 6.41
C ALA A 153 -5.09 -1.19 5.15
N THR A 154 -6.27 -0.85 4.66
CA THR A 154 -6.46 0.23 3.69
C THR A 154 -6.72 1.52 4.46
N ILE A 155 -5.80 2.48 4.36
CA ILE A 155 -6.03 3.84 4.88
C ILE A 155 -6.97 4.55 3.90
N ASP A 156 -8.13 4.99 4.39
CA ASP A 156 -9.11 5.75 3.61
C ASP A 156 -8.66 7.21 3.51
N LYS A 157 -8.56 7.88 4.67
CA LYS A 157 -8.12 9.29 4.74
C LYS A 157 -7.72 9.70 6.15
N PHE A 158 -7.00 10.82 6.20
CA PHE A 158 -6.76 11.60 7.42
C PHE A 158 -7.78 12.73 7.54
N ILE A 159 -8.33 12.95 8.73
CA ILE A 159 -9.34 13.97 9.02
C ILE A 159 -8.85 14.82 10.21
N GLY A 160 -8.10 15.87 9.94
CA GLY A 160 -7.36 16.55 11.01
C GLY A 160 -6.29 15.60 11.56
N ASP A 161 -6.34 15.30 12.85
CA ASP A 161 -5.51 14.31 13.56
C ASP A 161 -6.09 12.89 13.57
N ALA A 162 -7.32 12.72 13.06
CA ALA A 162 -7.98 11.43 13.00
C ALA A 162 -7.55 10.57 11.80
N ILE A 163 -7.55 9.26 11.99
CA ILE A 163 -7.25 8.26 10.96
C ILE A 163 -8.48 7.38 10.74
N LEU A 164 -8.95 7.32 9.49
CA LEU A 164 -9.94 6.34 9.05
C LEU A 164 -9.24 5.27 8.20
N ALA A 165 -9.35 4.02 8.62
CA ALA A 165 -8.83 2.88 7.90
C ALA A 165 -9.81 1.70 7.98
N PHE A 166 -9.65 0.72 7.10
CA PHE A 166 -10.48 -0.49 7.11
C PHE A 166 -9.73 -1.72 6.60
N PHE A 167 -10.30 -2.88 6.92
CA PHE A 167 -9.88 -4.18 6.44
C PHE A 167 -11.03 -4.88 5.71
N GLY A 168 -10.67 -5.77 4.79
CA GLY A 168 -11.61 -6.57 4.01
C GLY A 168 -11.80 -6.09 2.57
N ASP A 169 -11.09 -5.04 2.17
CA ASP A 169 -11.04 -4.54 0.80
C ASP A 169 -9.77 -3.66 0.59
N PRO A 170 -9.10 -3.75 -0.58
CA PRO A 170 -9.38 -4.63 -1.72
C PRO A 170 -9.03 -6.09 -1.44
N GLU A 171 -8.09 -6.32 -0.53
CA GLU A 171 -7.68 -7.64 -0.07
C GLU A 171 -8.39 -8.00 1.24
N THR A 172 -8.67 -9.28 1.42
CA THR A 172 -9.28 -9.83 2.62
C THR A 172 -8.67 -11.19 2.93
N LYS A 173 -8.40 -11.46 4.20
CA LYS A 173 -8.04 -12.80 4.70
C LYS A 173 -9.24 -13.52 5.30
N GLY A 174 -10.44 -12.99 5.08
CA GLY A 174 -11.68 -13.39 5.72
C GLY A 174 -11.99 -12.47 6.91
N VAL A 175 -13.29 -12.25 7.13
CA VAL A 175 -13.83 -11.27 8.09
C VAL A 175 -13.27 -11.44 9.51
N GLU A 176 -13.01 -12.68 9.93
CA GLU A 176 -12.44 -12.97 11.25
C GLU A 176 -10.98 -12.53 11.35
N GLU A 177 -10.13 -12.94 10.40
CA GLU A 177 -8.71 -12.57 10.42
C GLU A 177 -8.50 -11.08 10.17
N ASP A 178 -9.33 -10.46 9.33
CA ASP A 178 -9.35 -9.02 9.12
C ASP A 178 -9.67 -8.25 10.42
N ALA A 179 -10.62 -8.75 11.22
CA ALA A 179 -10.91 -8.19 12.53
C ALA A 179 -9.76 -8.38 13.52
N LYS A 180 -9.13 -9.56 13.54
CA LYS A 180 -7.96 -9.85 14.38
C LYS A 180 -6.76 -8.96 14.03
N ALA A 181 -6.46 -8.81 12.74
CA ALA A 181 -5.43 -7.92 12.23
C ALA A 181 -5.70 -6.46 12.62
N CYS A 182 -6.95 -6.01 12.52
CA CYS A 182 -7.34 -4.66 12.93
C CYS A 182 -7.11 -4.38 14.42
N VAL A 183 -7.44 -5.33 15.31
CA VAL A 183 -7.17 -5.16 16.75
C VAL A 183 -5.66 -5.16 17.05
N ARG A 184 -4.89 -6.06 16.41
CA ARG A 184 -3.43 -6.09 16.55
C ARG A 184 -2.79 -4.78 16.06
N MET A 185 -3.25 -4.27 14.93
CA MET A 185 -2.83 -2.96 14.39
C MET A 185 -3.11 -1.83 15.40
N ALA A 186 -4.32 -1.77 15.96
CA ALA A 186 -4.69 -0.76 16.93
C ALA A 186 -3.79 -0.77 18.18
N LEU A 187 -3.46 -1.96 18.68
CA LEU A 187 -2.55 -2.13 19.82
C LEU A 187 -1.11 -1.71 19.48
N ASP A 188 -0.61 -2.09 18.31
CA ASP A 188 0.73 -1.69 17.85
C ASP A 188 0.84 -0.18 17.64
N MET A 189 -0.21 0.46 17.11
CA MET A 189 -0.29 1.92 17.00
C MET A 189 -0.26 2.59 18.38
N GLN A 190 -0.98 2.05 19.37
CA GLN A 190 -0.93 2.58 20.74
C GLN A 190 0.46 2.45 21.38
N ARG A 191 1.12 1.30 21.19
CA ARG A 191 2.51 1.09 21.68
C ARG A 191 3.47 2.07 21.03
N LYS A 192 3.41 2.20 19.71
CA LYS A 192 4.27 3.13 18.97
C LYS A 192 4.02 4.58 19.36
N LEU A 193 2.77 4.96 19.62
CA LEU A 193 2.46 6.29 20.14
C LEU A 193 3.09 6.52 21.52
N ALA A 194 3.06 5.52 22.41
CA ALA A 194 3.74 5.61 23.70
C ALA A 194 5.26 5.81 23.54
N ASP A 195 5.89 5.16 22.56
CA ASP A 195 7.30 5.39 22.24
C ASP A 195 7.53 6.84 21.74
N LEU A 196 6.67 7.33 20.85
CA LEU A 196 6.73 8.70 20.34
C LEU A 196 6.52 9.74 21.46
N GLU A 197 5.64 9.46 22.42
CA GLU A 197 5.45 10.32 23.60
C GLU A 197 6.77 10.50 24.38
N VAL A 198 7.56 9.44 24.56
CA VAL A 198 8.87 9.52 25.24
C VAL A 198 9.85 10.38 24.44
N GLU A 199 9.89 10.20 23.12
CA GLU A 199 10.76 10.99 22.25
C GLU A 199 10.37 12.48 22.26
N TRP A 200 9.08 12.79 22.17
CA TRP A 200 8.58 14.16 22.20
C TRP A 200 8.78 14.81 23.57
N HIS A 201 8.61 14.06 24.64
CA HIS A 201 8.92 14.57 25.98
C HIS A 201 10.41 14.94 26.11
N ALA A 202 11.32 14.17 25.51
CA ALA A 202 12.75 14.51 25.49
C ALA A 202 13.05 15.78 24.65
N GLN A 203 12.15 16.14 23.74
CA GLN A 203 12.22 17.36 22.92
C GLN A 203 11.53 18.57 23.56
N GLY A 204 10.98 18.41 24.78
CA GLY A 204 10.35 19.49 25.54
C GLY A 204 8.81 19.55 25.45
N PHE A 205 8.17 18.56 24.83
CA PHE A 205 6.71 18.49 24.78
C PHE A 205 6.13 17.83 26.05
N GLU A 206 5.63 18.63 26.99
CA GLU A 206 5.22 18.17 28.33
C GLU A 206 3.84 17.45 28.37
N LYS A 207 3.03 17.54 27.31
CA LYS A 207 1.69 16.94 27.25
C LYS A 207 1.65 15.78 26.25
N PRO A 208 1.71 14.51 26.72
CA PRO A 208 1.69 13.36 25.82
C PRO A 208 0.33 13.18 25.14
N PHE A 209 0.35 12.97 23.82
CA PHE A 209 -0.84 12.68 23.02
C PHE A 209 -1.40 11.31 23.33
N LYS A 210 -2.68 11.22 23.67
CA LYS A 210 -3.36 9.94 23.86
C LYS A 210 -4.30 9.65 22.70
N MET A 211 -4.07 8.55 21.98
CA MET A 211 -4.97 8.11 20.92
C MET A 211 -6.14 7.32 21.50
N ARG A 212 -7.33 7.68 21.04
CA ARG A 212 -8.55 6.88 21.22
C ARG A 212 -8.81 6.10 19.95
N VAL A 213 -9.36 4.89 20.08
CA VAL A 213 -9.66 4.04 18.94
C VAL A 213 -11.05 3.45 19.06
N GLY A 214 -11.78 3.45 17.95
CA GLY A 214 -13.07 2.81 17.77
C GLY A 214 -13.03 1.77 16.65
N LEU A 215 -13.46 0.54 16.95
CA LEU A 215 -13.45 -0.58 16.01
C LEU A 215 -14.87 -1.11 15.78
N ASN A 216 -15.26 -1.28 14.53
CA ASN A 216 -16.57 -1.85 14.21
C ASN A 216 -16.51 -2.77 13.00
N THR A 217 -17.21 -3.90 13.04
CA THR A 217 -17.29 -4.82 11.90
C THR A 217 -18.73 -4.88 11.39
N GLY A 218 -18.93 -4.50 10.14
CA GLY A 218 -20.27 -4.40 9.59
C GLY A 218 -20.31 -4.26 8.08
N TYR A 219 -21.51 -4.29 7.51
CA TYR A 219 -21.68 -4.09 6.07
C TYR A 219 -21.60 -2.61 5.71
N CYS A 220 -20.59 -2.25 4.92
CA CYS A 220 -20.37 -0.92 4.36
C CYS A 220 -20.47 -0.98 2.84
N ASN A 221 -20.71 0.17 2.20
CA ASN A 221 -20.48 0.33 0.78
C ASN A 221 -19.05 0.86 0.60
N VAL A 222 -18.24 0.16 -0.19
CA VAL A 222 -16.86 0.54 -0.52
C VAL A 222 -16.75 0.77 -2.02
N GLY A 223 -15.95 1.74 -2.44
CA GLY A 223 -15.73 2.02 -3.86
C GLY A 223 -15.39 3.48 -4.11
N ASN A 224 -15.47 3.88 -5.38
CA ASN A 224 -15.27 5.27 -5.79
C ASN A 224 -16.53 6.08 -5.50
N PHE A 225 -16.42 7.11 -4.66
CA PHE A 225 -17.48 8.06 -4.35
C PHE A 225 -17.04 9.49 -4.69
N GLY A 226 -17.96 10.32 -5.18
CA GLY A 226 -17.66 11.73 -5.46
C GLY A 226 -18.44 12.28 -6.65
N SER A 227 -17.87 13.28 -7.32
CA SER A 227 -18.35 13.84 -8.58
C SER A 227 -17.44 13.42 -9.75
N GLU A 228 -17.83 13.72 -10.98
CA GLU A 228 -17.00 13.48 -12.18
C GLU A 228 -15.60 14.10 -12.06
N ASP A 229 -15.50 15.27 -11.43
CA ASP A 229 -14.24 16.01 -11.27
C ASP A 229 -13.41 15.58 -10.05
N ARG A 230 -14.01 14.89 -9.07
CA ARG A 230 -13.34 14.52 -7.82
C ARG A 230 -13.93 13.23 -7.25
N MET A 231 -13.15 12.17 -7.30
CA MET A 231 -13.49 10.86 -6.76
C MET A 231 -12.51 10.45 -5.67
N ASP A 232 -13.03 9.91 -4.58
CA ASP A 232 -12.27 9.29 -3.51
C ASP A 232 -12.67 7.80 -3.41
N TYR A 233 -11.70 6.90 -3.32
CA TYR A 233 -11.97 5.52 -2.93
C TYR A 233 -12.16 5.46 -1.42
N THR A 234 -13.39 5.19 -0.95
CA THR A 234 -13.75 5.36 0.46
C THR A 234 -14.86 4.40 0.89
N ILE A 235 -15.09 4.30 2.19
CA ILE A 235 -16.19 3.53 2.77
C ILE A 235 -17.30 4.44 3.28
N ILE A 236 -18.55 4.09 2.98
CA ILE A 236 -19.74 4.81 3.44
C ILE A 236 -20.73 3.83 4.08
N GLY A 237 -21.28 4.20 5.23
CA GLY A 237 -22.34 3.45 5.88
C GLY A 237 -22.53 3.82 7.35
N GLY A 238 -23.65 3.35 7.93
CA GLY A 238 -23.92 3.50 9.36
C GLY A 238 -22.84 2.85 10.25
N GLU A 239 -22.23 1.78 9.75
CA GLU A 239 -21.16 1.04 10.44
C GLU A 239 -19.86 1.85 10.55
N VAL A 240 -19.57 2.72 9.58
CA VAL A 240 -18.42 3.66 9.65
C VAL A 240 -18.67 4.70 10.75
N ASN A 241 -19.88 5.25 10.80
CA ASN A 241 -20.27 6.19 11.84
C ASN A 241 -20.26 5.55 13.23
N LEU A 242 -20.59 4.26 13.35
CA LEU A 242 -20.50 3.55 14.61
C LEU A 242 -19.05 3.47 15.11
N ALA A 243 -18.08 3.16 14.25
CA ALA A 243 -16.66 3.15 14.62
C ALA A 243 -16.21 4.51 15.17
N ALA A 244 -16.52 5.61 14.46
CA ALA A 244 -16.21 6.97 14.93
C ALA A 244 -16.86 7.30 16.29
N ARG A 245 -18.07 6.77 16.56
CA ARG A 245 -18.76 6.99 17.83
C ARG A 245 -18.15 6.17 18.96
N LEU A 246 -17.73 4.95 18.67
CA LEU A 246 -16.97 4.12 19.62
C LEU A 246 -15.65 4.79 20.00
N GLU A 247 -14.91 5.34 19.03
CA GLU A 247 -13.69 6.12 19.29
C GLU A 247 -14.00 7.26 20.27
N SER A 248 -15.02 8.06 19.99
CA SER A 248 -15.32 9.25 20.78
C SER A 248 -15.65 8.95 22.25
N GLN A 249 -16.14 7.74 22.53
CA GLN A 249 -16.49 7.22 23.86
C GLN A 249 -15.35 6.42 24.51
N ALA A 250 -14.26 6.15 23.79
CA ALA A 250 -13.12 5.45 24.34
C ALA A 250 -12.39 6.31 25.37
N ASP A 251 -11.87 5.67 26.40
CA ASP A 251 -10.97 6.32 27.35
C ASP A 251 -9.71 6.81 26.61
N PRO A 252 -9.04 7.88 27.05
CA PRO A 252 -7.76 8.30 26.47
C PRO A 252 -6.73 7.16 26.51
N GLY A 253 -6.17 6.79 25.36
CA GLY A 253 -5.30 5.62 25.26
C GLY A 253 -6.05 4.29 25.27
N GLY A 254 -7.37 4.30 25.09
CA GLY A 254 -8.23 3.12 25.06
C GLY A 254 -8.72 2.77 23.66
N ILE A 255 -9.09 1.49 23.49
CA ILE A 255 -9.70 0.96 22.28
C ILE A 255 -11.08 0.43 22.66
N LEU A 256 -12.14 0.94 22.03
CA LEU A 256 -13.50 0.40 22.12
C LEU A 256 -13.86 -0.32 20.82
N MET A 257 -14.52 -1.47 20.96
CA MET A 257 -15.03 -2.23 19.84
C MET A 257 -16.52 -2.57 19.99
N SER A 258 -17.20 -2.75 18.85
CA SER A 258 -18.57 -3.26 18.81
C SER A 258 -18.66 -4.71 19.30
N ALA A 259 -19.87 -5.16 19.62
CA ALA A 259 -20.15 -6.56 19.94
C ALA A 259 -19.86 -7.48 18.75
N GLU A 260 -20.14 -7.01 17.53
CA GLU A 260 -19.86 -7.73 16.29
C GLU A 260 -18.36 -7.95 16.07
N THR A 261 -17.52 -6.93 16.32
CA THR A 261 -16.05 -7.08 16.29
C THR A 261 -15.58 -8.01 17.40
N HIS A 262 -16.09 -7.83 18.63
CA HIS A 262 -15.71 -8.66 19.78
C HIS A 262 -15.97 -10.15 19.52
N ALA A 263 -17.11 -10.50 18.93
CA ALA A 263 -17.44 -11.89 18.60
C ALA A 263 -16.44 -12.56 17.64
N LEU A 264 -15.72 -11.78 16.82
CA LEU A 264 -14.72 -12.27 15.87
C LEU A 264 -13.31 -12.38 16.48
N VAL A 265 -13.05 -11.69 17.59
CA VAL A 265 -11.70 -11.56 18.18
C VAL A 265 -11.65 -12.02 19.64
N SER A 266 -12.75 -12.48 20.21
CA SER A 266 -12.86 -12.87 21.63
C SER A 266 -11.92 -14.01 22.01
N ASP A 267 -11.42 -14.76 21.04
CA ASP A 267 -10.42 -15.80 21.27
C ASP A 267 -9.02 -15.22 21.48
N ILE A 268 -8.68 -14.05 20.92
CA ILE A 268 -7.33 -13.47 21.00
C ILE A 268 -7.23 -12.24 21.91
N VAL A 269 -8.36 -11.64 22.31
CA VAL A 269 -8.40 -10.35 23.02
C VAL A 269 -9.01 -10.49 24.40
N ASP A 270 -8.37 -9.89 25.41
CA ASP A 270 -9.02 -9.63 26.69
C ASP A 270 -9.84 -8.35 26.60
N ALA A 271 -11.14 -8.46 26.81
CA ALA A 271 -12.06 -7.35 26.67
C ALA A 271 -13.00 -7.21 27.88
N GLU A 272 -13.21 -5.96 28.30
CA GLU A 272 -14.17 -5.62 29.34
C GLU A 272 -15.46 -5.09 28.70
N ALA A 273 -16.60 -5.72 29.00
CA ALA A 273 -17.90 -5.20 28.57
C ALA A 273 -18.19 -3.86 29.27
N ARG A 274 -18.61 -2.86 28.49
CA ARG A 274 -19.01 -1.54 28.98
C ARG A 274 -20.53 -1.41 28.98
N ASP A 275 -21.01 -0.39 29.70
CA ASP A 275 -22.42 -0.04 29.71
C ASP A 275 -22.93 0.30 28.30
N ALA A 276 -24.22 0.04 28.10
CA ALA A 276 -24.87 0.31 26.84
C ALA A 276 -24.89 1.83 26.56
N ILE A 277 -24.44 2.23 25.37
CA ILE A 277 -24.43 3.62 24.92
C ILE A 277 -25.48 3.85 23.85
N SER A 278 -26.18 4.98 23.97
CA SER A 278 -27.05 5.49 22.93
C SER A 278 -26.24 6.29 21.92
N VAL A 279 -26.18 5.79 20.69
CA VAL A 279 -25.42 6.45 19.61
C VAL A 279 -26.36 7.21 18.71
N LYS A 280 -26.08 8.51 18.50
CA LYS A 280 -26.89 9.36 17.60
C LYS A 280 -26.98 8.73 16.21
N GLY A 281 -28.20 8.50 15.73
CA GLY A 281 -28.46 7.89 14.42
C GLY A 281 -28.64 6.36 14.43
N ILE A 282 -28.45 5.71 15.59
CA ILE A 282 -28.67 4.27 15.77
C ILE A 282 -29.84 4.09 16.75
N ARG A 283 -30.86 3.33 16.35
CA ARG A 283 -32.08 3.13 17.18
C ARG A 283 -31.86 2.15 18.33
N ARG A 284 -30.92 1.22 18.19
CA ARG A 284 -30.58 0.22 19.21
C ARG A 284 -29.48 0.76 20.12
N GLU A 285 -29.50 0.36 21.39
CA GLU A 285 -28.36 0.56 22.27
C GLU A 285 -27.19 -0.30 21.81
N VAL A 286 -25.98 0.26 21.85
CA VAL A 286 -24.75 -0.44 21.51
C VAL A 286 -24.04 -0.77 22.82
N ARG A 287 -23.65 -2.03 23.02
CA ARG A 287 -22.83 -2.44 24.16
C ARG A 287 -21.39 -2.61 23.69
N PRO A 288 -20.50 -1.64 23.99
CA PRO A 288 -19.12 -1.72 23.54
C PRO A 288 -18.28 -2.60 24.46
N PHE A 289 -17.17 -3.06 23.93
CA PHE A 289 -16.15 -3.81 24.65
C PHE A 289 -14.84 -3.02 24.63
N ALA A 290 -14.25 -2.79 25.80
CA ALA A 290 -12.94 -2.15 25.91
C ALA A 290 -11.83 -3.19 25.84
N VAL A 291 -10.92 -3.05 24.88
CA VAL A 291 -9.72 -3.90 24.80
C VAL A 291 -8.81 -3.60 25.98
N LYS A 292 -8.43 -4.62 26.74
CA LYS A 292 -7.43 -4.52 27.82
C LYS A 292 -6.08 -5.09 27.43
N GLY A 293 -6.06 -5.99 26.46
CA GLY A 293 -4.85 -6.58 25.91
C GLY A 293 -5.18 -7.73 24.96
N ILE A 294 -4.14 -8.43 24.54
CA ILE A 294 -4.24 -9.66 23.76
C ILE A 294 -3.66 -10.82 24.55
N TYR A 295 -4.26 -12.00 24.41
CA TYR A 295 -3.80 -13.21 25.07
C TYR A 295 -2.51 -13.76 24.46
N GLU A 296 -2.27 -13.45 23.17
CA GLU A 296 -1.05 -13.78 22.44
C GLU A 296 -0.08 -12.60 22.49
N GLY A 297 1.06 -12.77 23.16
CA GLY A 297 2.16 -11.80 23.18
C GLY A 297 3.50 -12.52 23.09
N GLU A 298 4.59 -11.79 22.84
CA GLU A 298 5.95 -12.36 22.80
C GLU A 298 6.26 -13.15 24.08
N GLU A 299 6.93 -14.30 23.93
CA GLU A 299 7.28 -15.19 25.05
C GLU A 299 8.01 -14.41 26.14
N GLY A 300 7.40 -14.36 27.34
CA GLY A 300 7.99 -13.73 28.52
C GLY A 300 7.39 -12.38 28.95
N GLN A 301 6.72 -11.63 28.05
CA GLN A 301 6.12 -10.32 28.37
C GLN A 301 4.58 -10.32 28.43
N SER A 302 3.91 -11.40 28.00
CA SER A 302 2.45 -11.46 28.06
C SER A 302 1.94 -11.58 29.50
N ARG A 303 0.97 -10.72 29.85
CA ARG A 303 0.14 -10.79 31.06
C ARG A 303 -0.57 -12.14 31.18
N TYR A 304 -0.86 -12.78 30.04
CA TYR A 304 -1.60 -14.03 29.99
C TYR A 304 -0.69 -15.21 29.66
N ILE A 305 -0.97 -16.37 30.26
CA ILE A 305 -0.50 -17.67 29.80
C ILE A 305 -1.67 -18.32 29.09
N ARG A 306 -1.60 -18.40 27.75
CA ARG A 306 -2.61 -19.08 26.94
C ARG A 306 -2.00 -20.30 26.25
N LYS A 307 -2.62 -21.46 26.44
CA LYS A 307 -2.30 -22.71 25.72
C LYS A 307 -3.60 -23.28 25.17
N LYS A 308 -3.61 -23.62 23.88
CA LYS A 308 -4.76 -24.19 23.19
C LYS A 308 -4.30 -25.42 22.42
N GLU A 309 -4.88 -26.56 22.76
CA GLU A 309 -4.69 -27.88 22.15
C GLU A 309 -6.09 -28.47 21.89
N ASP A 310 -6.20 -29.53 21.09
CA ASP A 310 -7.49 -30.20 20.88
C ASP A 310 -8.03 -30.74 22.21
N GLY A 311 -9.17 -30.20 22.65
CA GLY A 311 -9.82 -30.56 23.92
C GLY A 311 -9.30 -29.84 25.17
N LEU A 312 -8.30 -28.94 25.05
CA LEU A 312 -7.78 -28.16 26.17
C LEU A 312 -7.61 -26.69 25.79
N THR A 313 -8.25 -25.80 26.55
CA THR A 313 -7.97 -24.35 26.51
C THR A 313 -7.60 -23.90 27.92
N LEU A 314 -6.36 -23.49 28.09
CA LEU A 314 -5.83 -22.90 29.32
C LEU A 314 -5.61 -21.40 29.09
N LEU A 315 -6.22 -20.57 29.93
CA LEU A 315 -5.99 -19.13 29.96
C LEU A 315 -5.80 -18.69 31.41
N LEU A 316 -4.62 -18.15 31.72
CA LEU A 316 -4.26 -17.68 33.05
C LEU A 316 -3.86 -16.20 32.98
N ASP A 317 -4.44 -15.36 33.84
CA ASP A 317 -4.05 -13.95 34.00
C ASP A 317 -3.06 -13.84 35.18
N LYS A 318 -1.78 -13.56 34.88
CA LYS A 318 -0.71 -13.50 35.89
C LYS A 318 -0.92 -12.42 36.94
N GLU A 319 -1.60 -11.33 36.58
CA GLU A 319 -1.83 -10.22 37.51
C GLU A 319 -2.93 -10.54 38.51
N LYS A 320 -3.95 -11.30 38.08
CA LYS A 320 -5.05 -11.73 38.96
C LYS A 320 -4.70 -12.98 39.77
N LEU A 321 -3.86 -13.87 39.23
CA LEU A 321 -3.40 -15.08 39.91
C LEU A 321 -2.26 -14.78 40.88
N THR A 322 -2.59 -14.12 41.99
CA THR A 322 -1.67 -13.86 43.09
C THR A 322 -2.21 -14.40 44.42
N GLY A 323 -1.32 -14.61 45.39
CA GLY A 323 -1.69 -15.06 46.74
C GLY A 323 -2.44 -16.39 46.76
N ASP A 324 -3.60 -16.43 47.42
CA ASP A 324 -4.38 -17.66 47.59
C ASP A 324 -5.07 -18.11 46.29
N ALA A 325 -5.45 -17.18 45.42
CA ALA A 325 -6.01 -17.52 44.10
C ALA A 325 -5.01 -18.30 43.22
N ALA A 326 -3.72 -18.01 43.36
CA ALA A 326 -2.67 -18.77 42.68
C ALA A 326 -2.56 -20.21 43.23
N LYS A 327 -2.67 -20.38 44.55
CA LYS A 327 -2.62 -21.71 45.18
C LYS A 327 -3.82 -22.58 44.79
N GLU A 328 -5.02 -22.00 44.78
CA GLU A 328 -6.23 -22.69 44.34
C GLU A 328 -6.14 -23.11 42.87
N ALA A 329 -5.67 -22.21 42.00
CA ALA A 329 -5.46 -22.53 40.59
C ALA A 329 -4.45 -23.67 40.39
N ILE A 330 -3.35 -23.68 41.16
CA ILE A 330 -2.36 -24.78 41.14
C ILE A 330 -3.02 -26.09 41.57
N SER A 331 -3.79 -26.11 42.66
CA SER A 331 -4.49 -27.30 43.13
C SER A 331 -5.43 -27.87 42.06
N HIS A 332 -6.25 -27.02 41.42
CA HIS A 332 -7.14 -27.47 40.34
C HIS A 332 -6.37 -28.00 39.11
N MET A 333 -5.22 -27.40 38.78
CA MET A 333 -4.37 -27.90 37.70
C MET A 333 -3.74 -29.26 38.05
N GLU A 334 -3.29 -29.46 39.29
CA GLU A 334 -2.77 -30.75 39.76
C GLU A 334 -3.83 -31.86 39.72
N GLU A 335 -5.07 -31.56 40.12
CA GLU A 335 -6.21 -32.47 40.00
C GLU A 335 -6.49 -32.86 38.55
N ALA A 336 -6.55 -31.87 37.65
CA ALA A 336 -6.76 -32.10 36.22
C ALA A 336 -5.61 -32.94 35.60
N ILE A 337 -4.36 -32.66 35.97
CA ILE A 337 -3.20 -33.46 35.56
C ILE A 337 -3.34 -34.90 36.07
N SER A 338 -3.77 -35.11 37.32
CA SER A 338 -3.98 -36.45 37.89
C SER A 338 -5.06 -37.23 37.13
N GLU A 339 -6.15 -36.57 36.75
CA GLU A 339 -7.23 -37.21 36.01
C GLU A 339 -6.83 -37.54 34.56
N LEU A 340 -6.13 -36.63 33.88
CA LEU A 340 -5.59 -36.88 32.54
C LEU A 340 -4.53 -37.99 32.54
N SER A 341 -3.67 -38.04 33.56
CA SER A 341 -2.64 -39.09 33.71
C SER A 341 -3.23 -40.49 33.92
N LYS A 342 -4.50 -40.61 34.35
CA LYS A 342 -5.20 -41.90 34.43
C LYS A 342 -5.73 -42.40 33.08
N ARG A 343 -5.78 -41.52 32.07
CA ARG A 343 -6.29 -41.83 30.72
C ARG A 343 -5.18 -42.14 29.71
N LEU A 344 -3.94 -41.75 30.03
CA LEU A 344 -2.72 -42.14 29.33
C LEU A 344 -2.18 -43.44 29.93
#